data_AF-A0A259MUN2-F1
#
_entry.id   AF-A0A259MUN2-F1
#
_cell.length_a   1.000
_cell.length_b   1.000
_cell.length_c   1.000
_cell.angle_alpha   90.00
_cell.angle_beta   90.00
_cell.angle_gamma   90.00
#
_symmetry.space_group_name_H-M   'P 1'
#
loop_
_entity.id
_entity.type
_entity.pdbx_description
1 polymer ?
#
loop_
_entity_poly.entity_id
_entity_poly.type
_entity_poly.pdbx_seq_one_letter_code
_entity_poly.pdbx_strand_id
1 'polypeptide(L)'
;MIGPLLRVAASSVAARSLRTAAQDATTSALLSLGAAVAMGVGSIFLSFSAYTFLESHLDPAGASAIVGLFWLLAGGGYFAVTRRRRT
;
A
#
# COMPACT_ATOMS: atom_id res chain seq x y z
N MET A 1 4.39 33.14 40.25
CA MET A 1 5.43 32.31 39.62
C MET A 1 4.85 30.97 39.12
N ILE A 2 3.84 31.01 38.22
CA ILE A 2 3.14 29.81 37.67
C ILE A 2 3.48 29.56 36.18
N GLY A 3 4.03 30.57 35.49
CA GLY A 3 4.43 30.50 34.08
C GLY A 3 5.38 29.36 33.69
N PRO A 4 6.41 29.00 34.49
CA PRO A 4 7.30 27.90 34.12
C PRO A 4 6.64 26.53 34.23
N LEU A 5 5.72 26.33 35.17
CA LEU A 5 4.99 25.07 35.34
C LEU A 5 4.00 24.84 34.20
N LEU A 6 3.34 25.89 33.72
CA LEU A 6 2.47 25.83 32.54
C LEU A 6 3.25 25.54 31.25
N ARG A 7 4.47 26.07 31.11
CA ARG A 7 5.32 25.82 29.94
C ARG A 7 5.85 24.39 29.91
N VAL A 8 6.20 23.82 31.06
CA VAL A 8 6.62 22.40 31.16
C VAL A 8 5.44 21.45 30.94
N ALA A 9 4.25 21.78 31.46
CA ALA A 9 3.03 21.03 31.19
C ALA A 9 2.60 21.12 29.71
N ALA A 10 2.73 22.28 29.07
CA ALA A 10 2.46 22.45 27.65
C ALA A 10 3.46 21.67 26.78
N SER A 11 4.75 21.65 27.15
CA SER A 11 5.78 20.86 26.46
C SER A 11 5.57 19.35 26.64
N SER A 12 5.13 18.90 27.81
CA SER A 12 4.87 17.48 28.05
C SER A 12 3.60 16.99 27.35
N VAL A 13 2.57 17.84 27.25
CA VAL A 13 1.35 17.56 26.47
C VAL A 13 1.65 17.56 24.97
N ALA A 14 2.43 18.53 24.47
CA ALA A 14 2.84 18.58 23.07
C ALA A 14 3.74 17.40 22.68
N ALA A 15 4.64 16.97 23.58
CA ALA A 15 5.46 15.78 23.39
C ALA A 15 4.60 14.49 23.40
N ARG A 16 3.54 14.44 24.23
CA ARG A 16 2.63 13.29 24.27
C ARG A 16 1.79 13.23 23.00
N SER A 17 1.21 14.34 22.54
CA SER A 17 0.43 14.40 21.30
C SER A 17 1.27 14.09 20.06
N LEU A 18 2.53 14.55 20.01
CA LEU A 18 3.47 14.17 18.96
C LEU A 18 3.79 12.68 18.97
N ARG A 19 3.93 12.08 20.16
CA ARG A 19 4.18 10.64 20.29
C ARG A 19 2.97 9.80 19.89
N THR A 20 1.74 10.22 20.24
CA THR A 20 0.52 9.53 19.80
C THR A 20 0.34 9.64 18.29
N ALA A 21 0.54 10.84 17.71
CA ALA A 21 0.49 11.04 16.26
C ALA A 21 1.57 10.24 15.52
N ALA A 22 2.78 10.13 16.08
CA ALA A 22 3.83 9.29 15.54
C ALA A 22 3.46 7.80 15.61
N GLN A 23 2.85 7.35 16.71
CA GLN A 23 2.39 5.96 16.86
C GLN A 23 1.25 5.61 15.89
N ASP A 24 0.29 6.51 15.70
CA ASP A 24 -0.79 6.33 14.74
C ASP A 24 -0.26 6.32 13.30
N ALA A 25 0.67 7.23 12.97
CA ALA A 25 1.33 7.24 11.67
C ALA A 25 2.13 5.95 11.42
N THR A 26 2.86 5.44 12.42
CA THR A 26 3.58 4.17 12.29
C THR A 26 2.66 2.97 12.16
N THR A 27 1.55 2.93 12.90
CA THR A 27 0.57 1.84 12.81
C THR A 27 -0.09 1.85 11.44
N SER A 28 -0.50 3.02 10.95
CA SER A 28 -1.05 3.17 9.60
C SER A 28 -0.02 2.81 8.52
N ALA A 29 1.25 3.19 8.69
CA ALA A 29 2.31 2.84 7.76
C ALA A 29 2.54 1.32 7.72
N LEU A 30 2.62 0.66 8.87
CA LEU A 30 2.77 -0.79 8.98
C LEU A 30 1.59 -1.54 8.37
N LEU A 31 0.36 -1.09 8.62
CA LEU A 31 -0.83 -1.67 7.99
C LEU A 31 -0.81 -1.49 6.47
N SER A 32 -0.41 -0.32 5.98
CA SER A 32 -0.31 -0.05 4.55
C SER A 32 0.76 -0.91 3.87
N LEU A 33 1.91 -1.13 4.53
CA LEU A 33 2.98 -2.01 4.07
C LEU A 33 2.51 -3.46 4.06
N GLY A 34 1.85 -3.90 5.14
CA GLY A 34 1.28 -5.25 5.22
C GLY A 34 0.25 -5.51 4.12
N ALA A 35 -0.65 -4.56 3.88
CA ALA A 35 -1.62 -4.63 2.79
C ALA A 35 -0.94 -4.66 1.41
N ALA A 36 0.09 -3.84 1.20
CA ALA A 36 0.85 -3.84 -0.06
C ALA A 36 1.56 -5.17 -0.30
N VAL A 37 2.17 -5.76 0.72
CA VAL A 37 2.82 -7.08 0.64
C VAL A 37 1.79 -8.17 0.39
N ALA A 38 0.68 -8.19 1.12
CA ALA A 38 -0.38 -9.18 0.93
C ALA A 38 -0.99 -9.11 -0.48
N MET A 39 -1.24 -7.90 -1.00
CA MET A 39 -1.68 -7.72 -2.39
C MET A 39 -0.63 -8.18 -3.40
N GLY A 40 0.65 -7.89 -3.16
CA GLY A 40 1.74 -8.33 -4.03
C GLY A 40 1.85 -9.85 -4.11
N VAL A 41 1.90 -10.51 -2.95
CA VAL A 41 1.97 -11.98 -2.86
C VAL A 41 0.72 -12.63 -3.45
N GLY A 42 -0.46 -12.11 -3.12
CA GLY A 42 -1.73 -12.59 -3.66
C GLY A 42 -1.81 -12.46 -5.19
N SER A 43 -1.35 -11.33 -5.73
CA SER A 43 -1.31 -11.09 -7.18
C SER A 43 -0.38 -12.06 -7.91
N ILE A 44 0.79 -12.35 -7.34
CA ILE A 44 1.75 -13.33 -7.90
C ILE A 44 1.13 -14.73 -7.89
N PHE A 45 0.56 -15.14 -6.76
CA PHE A 45 -0.03 -16.47 -6.62
C PHE A 45 -1.25 -16.65 -7.54
N LEU A 46 -2.09 -15.62 -7.63
CA LEU A 46 -3.20 -15.57 -8.57
C LEU A 46 -2.72 -15.65 -10.02
N SER A 47 -1.65 -14.95 -10.38
CA SER A 47 -1.09 -14.97 -11.73
C SER A 47 -0.56 -16.36 -12.11
N PHE A 48 0.18 -17.01 -11.21
CA PHE A 48 0.65 -18.39 -11.43
C PHE A 48 -0.50 -19.38 -11.53
N SER A 49 -1.46 -19.32 -10.60
CA SER A 49 -2.63 -20.21 -10.62
C SER A 49 -3.47 -20.00 -11.88
N ALA A 50 -3.75 -18.75 -12.26
CA ALA A 50 -4.46 -18.40 -13.49
C ALA A 50 -3.70 -18.87 -14.72
N TYR A 51 -2.38 -18.70 -14.78
CA TYR A 51 -1.57 -19.18 -15.90
C TYR A 51 -1.64 -20.70 -16.04
N THR A 52 -1.46 -21.46 -14.96
CA THR A 52 -1.54 -22.93 -15.00
C THR A 52 -2.93 -23.44 -15.38
N PHE A 53 -3.99 -22.79 -14.89
CA PHE A 53 -5.35 -23.10 -15.29
C PHE A 53 -5.59 -22.80 -16.78
N LEU A 54 -5.09 -21.66 -17.25
CA LEU A 54 -5.32 -21.21 -18.61
C LEU A 54 -4.49 -22.00 -19.63
N GLU A 55 -3.26 -22.39 -19.30
CA GLU A 55 -2.43 -23.29 -20.11
C GLU A 55 -3.08 -24.66 -20.32
N SER A 56 -3.87 -25.12 -19.35
CA SER A 56 -4.62 -26.38 -19.50
C SER A 56 -5.80 -26.29 -20.48
N HIS A 57 -6.22 -25.08 -20.88
CA HIS A 57 -7.40 -24.85 -21.73
C HIS A 57 -7.10 -24.01 -23.00
N LEU A 58 -5.99 -23.28 -23.05
CA LEU A 58 -5.58 -22.37 -24.12
C LEU A 58 -4.10 -22.58 -24.50
N ASP A 59 -3.79 -22.23 -25.74
CA ASP A 59 -2.40 -22.14 -26.24
C ASP A 59 -1.56 -21.17 -25.37
N PRO A 60 -0.27 -21.45 -25.11
CA PRO A 60 0.58 -20.66 -24.20
C PRO A 60 0.66 -19.17 -24.54
N ALA A 61 0.51 -18.84 -25.83
CA ALA A 61 0.44 -17.46 -26.32
C ALA A 61 -0.79 -16.71 -25.80
N GLY A 62 -1.95 -17.37 -25.73
CA GLY A 62 -3.18 -16.79 -25.19
C GLY A 62 -3.12 -16.60 -23.67
N ALA A 63 -2.52 -17.57 -22.97
CA ALA A 63 -2.38 -17.50 -21.52
C ALA A 63 -1.48 -16.34 -21.06
N SER A 64 -0.33 -16.16 -21.73
CA SER A 64 0.58 -15.04 -21.48
C SER A 64 -0.02 -13.68 -21.85
N ALA A 65 -0.83 -13.61 -22.92
CA ALA A 65 -1.51 -12.37 -23.31
C ALA A 65 -2.51 -11.88 -22.24
N ILE A 66 -3.27 -12.80 -21.62
CA ILE A 66 -4.26 -12.46 -20.59
C ILE A 66 -3.57 -11.98 -19.30
N VAL A 67 -2.50 -12.67 -18.86
CA VAL A 67 -1.71 -12.25 -17.71
C VAL A 67 -1.01 -10.90 -17.97
N GLY A 68 -0.49 -10.71 -19.20
CA GLY A 68 0.10 -9.44 -19.62
C GLY A 68 -0.90 -8.28 -19.61
N LEU A 69 -2.12 -8.50 -20.10
CA LEU A 69 -3.19 -7.50 -20.10
C LEU A 69 -3.59 -7.10 -18.67
N PHE A 70 -3.66 -8.07 -17.75
CA PHE A 70 -3.92 -7.81 -16.34
C PHE A 70 -2.86 -6.89 -15.72
N TRP A 71 -1.58 -7.18 -15.94
CA TRP A 71 -0.49 -6.34 -15.45
C TRP A 71 -0.46 -4.96 -16.09
N LEU A 72 -0.81 -4.87 -17.38
CA LEU A 72 -0.91 -3.59 -18.08
C LEU A 72 -2.03 -2.72 -17.52
N LEU A 73 -3.19 -3.30 -17.19
CA LEU A 73 -4.28 -2.59 -16.52
C LEU A 73 -3.92 -2.18 -15.09
N ALA A 74 -3.28 -3.06 -14.33
CA ALA A 74 -2.83 -2.76 -12.97
C ALA A 74 -1.80 -1.62 -12.95
N GLY A 75 -0.78 -1.69 -13.81
CA GLY A 75 0.24 -0.66 -13.97
C GLY A 75 -0.34 0.66 -14.53
N GLY A 76 -1.23 0.57 -15.50
CA GLY A 76 -1.93 1.73 -16.08
C GLY A 76 -2.83 2.44 -15.07
N GLY A 77 -3.56 1.69 -14.24
CA GLY A 77 -4.37 2.22 -13.15
C GLY A 77 -3.53 2.94 -12.11
N TYR A 78 -2.41 2.35 -11.70
CA TYR A 78 -1.46 3.00 -10.79
C TYR A 78 -0.91 4.30 -11.40
N PHE A 79 -0.53 4.29 -12.67
CA PHE A 79 -0.04 5.49 -13.37
C PHE A 79 -1.10 6.58 -13.47
N ALA A 80 -2.36 6.23 -13.75
CA ALA A 80 -3.46 7.18 -13.81
C ALA A 80 -3.73 7.83 -12.44
N VAL A 81 -3.72 7.05 -11.37
CA VAL A 81 -3.93 7.55 -10.00
C VAL A 81 -2.78 8.46 -9.57
N THR A 82 -1.53 8.04 -9.82
CA THR A 82 -0.35 8.84 -9.45
C THR A 82 -0.24 10.13 -10.26
N ARG A 83 -0.60 10.10 -11.55
CA ARG A 83 -0.70 11.31 -12.39
C ARG A 83 -1.73 12.31 -11.83
N ARG A 84 -2.90 11.84 -11.41
CA ARG A 84 -3.97 12.68 -10.85
C ARG A 84 -3.59 13.35 -9.53
N ARG A 85 -2.66 12.77 -8.76
CA ARG A 85 -2.15 13.38 -7.51
C ARG A 85 -1.10 14.47 -7.74
N ARG A 86 -0.56 14.59 -8.96
CA ARG A 86 0.47 15.60 -9.31
C ARG A 86 -0.10 16.86 -10.00
N THR A 87 -1.35 16.82 -10.45
CA THR A 87 -2.12 17.96 -11.00
C THR A 87 -2.99 18.58 -9.94
#